data_AF-B2JH47-F1
#
_entry.id   AF-B2JH47-F1
#
_cell.length_a   1.000
_cell.length_b   1.000
_cell.length_c   1.000
_cell.angle_alpha   90.00
_cell.angle_beta   90.00
_cell.angle_gamma   90.00
#
_symmetry.space_group_name_H-M   'P 1'
#
loop_
_entity.id
_entity.type
_entity.pdbx_description
1 polymer ?
#
loop_
_entity_poly.entity_id
_entity_poly.type
_entity_poly.pdbx_seq_one_letter_code
_entity_poly.pdbx_strand_id
1 'polypeptide(L)'
;MSSAAVAPMSSENVCERVCNVACERPTKPEATVLSDDTILAIARRAGMLVMLDGRIGRETYQSVTGSVSSLHRFVADMYNLILDGASR
;
A
#
# COMPACT_ATOMS: atom_id res chain seq x y z
N MET A 1 4.72 51.82 -16.84
CA MET A 1 3.53 51.02 -16.42
C MET A 1 3.95 49.56 -16.49
N SER A 2 3.85 48.86 -15.36
CA SER A 2 4.58 47.62 -15.06
C SER A 2 3.99 46.40 -15.77
N SER A 3 4.87 45.51 -16.23
CA SER A 3 4.56 44.19 -16.79
C SER A 3 5.25 43.13 -15.93
N ALA A 4 4.53 42.12 -15.48
CA ALA A 4 5.00 40.73 -15.32
C ALA A 4 3.85 39.83 -14.84
N ALA A 5 3.80 38.63 -15.42
CA ALA A 5 2.79 37.59 -15.31
C ALA A 5 2.85 36.78 -14.01
N VAL A 6 1.72 36.18 -13.61
CA VAL A 6 1.67 34.86 -12.93
C VAL A 6 0.39 34.12 -13.34
N ALA A 7 0.57 32.97 -13.99
CA ALA A 7 -0.30 31.79 -13.95
C ALA A 7 0.63 30.61 -13.57
N PRO A 8 0.17 29.44 -13.05
CA PRO A 8 -1.18 28.87 -13.16
C PRO A 8 -1.76 28.30 -11.84
N MET A 9 -3.09 28.10 -11.80
CA MET A 9 -3.71 27.12 -10.91
C MET A 9 -4.05 25.90 -11.76
N SER A 10 -3.31 24.82 -11.55
CA SER A 10 -3.60 23.51 -12.14
C SER A 10 -3.42 22.46 -11.06
N SER A 11 -4.51 21.77 -10.72
CA SER A 11 -4.45 20.40 -10.21
C SER A 11 -5.80 19.74 -10.44
N GLU A 12 -6.12 19.56 -11.71
CA GLU A 12 -6.93 18.43 -12.14
C GLU A 12 -6.06 17.19 -11.92
N ASN A 13 -6.25 16.44 -10.83
CA ASN A 13 -5.65 15.11 -10.73
C ASN A 13 -6.68 14.07 -11.10
N VAL A 14 -6.68 13.83 -12.40
CA VAL A 14 -7.30 12.77 -13.16
C VAL A 14 -7.23 11.44 -12.40
N CYS A 15 -8.38 10.79 -12.23
CA CYS A 15 -8.45 9.37 -11.89
C CYS A 15 -8.09 8.57 -13.16
N GLU A 16 -6.80 8.48 -13.46
CA GLU A 16 -6.19 7.65 -14.51
C GLU A 16 -5.21 6.71 -13.80
N ARG A 17 -5.00 5.45 -14.15
CA ARG A 17 -5.47 4.56 -15.21
C ARG A 17 -4.82 3.21 -14.89
N VAL A 18 -5.61 2.14 -14.82
CA VAL A 18 -5.22 0.73 -15.06
C VAL A 18 -3.95 0.22 -14.35
N CYS A 19 -4.13 -0.53 -13.27
CA CYS A 19 -3.07 -1.42 -12.78
C CYS A 19 -3.15 -2.77 -13.52
N ASN A 20 -2.54 -2.84 -14.70
CA ASN A 20 -2.16 -4.11 -15.33
C ASN A 20 -0.69 -4.38 -14.98
N VAL A 21 -0.42 -5.21 -13.96
CA VAL A 21 0.93 -5.73 -13.70
C VAL A 21 0.84 -7.21 -13.31
N ALA A 22 1.75 -7.98 -13.90
CA ALA A 22 1.76 -9.43 -14.02
C ALA A 22 1.83 -10.22 -12.71
N CYS A 23 1.30 -11.45 -12.75
CA CYS A 23 1.43 -12.48 -11.73
C CYS A 23 2.89 -12.93 -11.62
N GLU A 24 3.61 -12.52 -10.59
CA GLU A 24 4.89 -13.12 -10.23
C GLU A 24 4.73 -14.00 -8.98
N ARG A 25 5.19 -15.25 -9.09
CA ARG A 25 5.36 -16.18 -7.98
C ARG A 25 6.63 -15.84 -7.21
N PRO A 26 6.60 -15.66 -5.88
CA PRO A 26 7.81 -15.72 -5.08
C PRO A 26 7.95 -17.10 -4.44
N THR A 27 8.89 -17.89 -4.95
CA THR A 27 9.53 -18.96 -4.18
C THR A 27 10.42 -18.35 -3.10
N LYS A 28 10.10 -18.66 -1.84
CA LYS A 28 10.86 -18.55 -0.57
C LYS A 28 12.13 -17.66 -0.56
N PRO A 29 12.11 -16.56 0.22
CA PRO A 29 13.23 -16.14 1.05
C PRO A 29 12.88 -16.32 2.53
N GLU A 30 13.73 -17.02 3.27
CA GLU A 30 13.68 -17.14 4.72
C GLU A 30 14.16 -15.84 5.37
N ALA A 31 13.27 -14.87 5.41
CA ALA A 31 13.36 -13.64 6.20
C ALA A 31 12.03 -13.56 6.94
N THR A 32 12.04 -13.45 8.27
CA THR A 32 10.87 -13.38 9.20
C THR A 32 9.54 -13.23 8.46
N VAL A 33 8.96 -14.35 8.03
CA VAL A 33 7.84 -14.33 7.09
C VAL A 33 6.58 -13.97 7.87
N LEU A 34 6.18 -12.70 7.83
CA LEU A 34 4.89 -12.26 8.34
C LEU A 34 3.79 -12.90 7.48
N SER A 35 2.80 -13.52 8.12
CA SER A 35 1.66 -14.07 7.38
C SER A 35 0.83 -12.96 6.74
N ASP A 36 0.19 -13.27 5.62
CA ASP A 36 -0.70 -12.33 4.92
C ASP A 36 -1.76 -11.76 5.88
N ASP A 37 -2.37 -12.61 6.71
CA ASP A 37 -3.35 -12.17 7.73
C ASP A 37 -2.78 -11.13 8.70
N THR A 38 -1.51 -11.27 9.09
CA THR A 38 -0.84 -10.30 9.97
C THR A 38 -0.66 -8.97 9.24
N ILE A 39 -0.19 -9.01 7.99
CA ILE A 39 0.02 -7.81 7.17
C ILE A 39 -1.31 -7.07 6.98
N LEU A 40 -2.38 -7.79 6.64
CA LEU A 40 -3.71 -7.21 6.43
C LEU A 40 -4.32 -6.67 7.73
N ALA A 41 -4.07 -7.32 8.87
CA ALA A 41 -4.50 -6.80 10.17
C ALA A 41 -3.84 -5.46 10.49
N ILE A 42 -2.55 -5.30 10.19
CA ILE A 42 -1.83 -4.03 10.35
C ILE A 42 -2.40 -2.97 9.40
N ALA A 43 -2.64 -3.32 8.14
CA ALA A 43 -3.25 -2.41 7.17
C ALA A 43 -4.61 -1.87 7.66
N ARG A 44 -5.49 -2.75 8.17
CA ARG A 44 -6.78 -2.35 8.73
C ARG A 44 -6.61 -1.42 9.94
N ARG A 45 -5.70 -1.75 10.85
CA ARG A 45 -5.44 -0.92 12.05
C ARG A 45 -4.87 0.46 11.69
N ALA A 46 -4.05 0.53 10.64
CA ALA A 46 -3.50 1.77 10.13
C ALA A 46 -4.54 2.68 9.45
N GLY A 47 -5.76 2.18 9.22
CA GLY A 47 -6.83 2.91 8.54
C GLY A 47 -6.81 2.74 7.03
N MET A 48 -6.24 1.64 6.53
CA MET A 48 -6.37 1.23 5.14
C MET A 48 -7.63 0.37 4.95
N LEU A 49 -8.33 0.58 3.84
CA LEU A 49 -9.41 -0.28 3.38
C LEU A 49 -8.81 -1.51 2.69
N VAL A 50 -9.15 -2.70 3.17
CA VAL A 50 -8.76 -3.98 2.56
C VAL A 50 -9.97 -4.57 1.85
N MET A 51 -9.87 -4.68 0.52
CA MET A 51 -10.90 -5.27 -0.35
C MET A 51 -10.40 -6.60 -0.90
N LEU A 52 -11.30 -7.59 -0.97
CA LEU A 52 -11.03 -8.83 -1.69
C LEU A 52 -11.37 -8.60 -3.16
N ASP A 53 -10.35 -8.51 -4.01
CA ASP A 53 -10.53 -8.18 -5.44
C ASP A 53 -10.90 -9.40 -6.29
N GLY A 54 -10.82 -10.59 -5.69
CA GLY A 54 -11.29 -11.82 -6.29
C GLY A 54 -10.16 -12.83 -6.47
N ARG A 55 -10.50 -13.88 -7.23
CA ARG A 55 -9.62 -15.00 -7.49
C ARG A 55 -9.45 -15.19 -8.98
N ILE A 56 -8.21 -15.12 -9.47
CA ILE A 56 -7.88 -15.41 -10.86
C ILE A 56 -7.10 -16.73 -10.86
N GLY A 57 -7.71 -17.76 -11.45
CA GLY A 57 -7.18 -19.12 -11.39
C GLY A 57 -7.06 -19.62 -9.93
N ARG A 58 -5.83 -19.87 -9.47
CA ARG A 58 -5.55 -20.32 -8.09
C ARG A 58 -5.16 -19.19 -7.14
N GLU A 59 -4.93 -17.99 -7.64
CA GLU A 59 -4.42 -16.87 -6.87
C GLU A 59 -5.56 -15.99 -6.38
N THR A 60 -5.48 -15.57 -5.12
CA THR A 60 -6.42 -14.65 -4.51
C THR A 60 -5.76 -13.29 -4.40
N TYR A 61 -6.45 -12.25 -4.84
CA TYR A 61 -5.95 -10.89 -4.84
C TYR A 61 -6.71 -10.05 -3.82
N GLN A 62 -5.97 -9.20 -3.13
CA GLN A 62 -6.51 -8.25 -2.18
C GLN A 62 -5.93 -6.87 -2.47
N SER A 63 -6.82 -5.88 -2.60
CA SER A 63 -6.44 -4.48 -2.70
C SER A 63 -6.41 -3.88 -1.32
N VAL A 64 -5.41 -3.05 -1.10
CA VAL A 64 -5.30 -2.23 0.10
C VAL A 64 -5.22 -0.78 -0.35
N THR A 65 -6.23 0.02 -0.01
CA THR A 65 -6.33 1.42 -0.41
C THR A 65 -6.49 2.32 0.81
N GLY A 66 -6.04 3.57 0.72
CA GLY A 66 -6.10 4.51 1.84
C GLY A 66 -5.36 5.80 1.54
N SER A 67 -5.42 6.76 2.46
CA SER A 67 -4.64 7.99 2.37
C SER A 67 -3.15 7.71 2.60
N VAL A 68 -2.30 8.64 2.16
CA VAL A 68 -0.85 8.60 2.46
C VAL A 68 -0.60 8.60 3.97
N SER A 69 -1.42 9.30 4.75
CA SER A 69 -1.32 9.28 6.22
C SER A 69 -1.59 7.89 6.83
N SER A 70 -2.55 7.13 6.29
CA SER A 70 -2.78 5.74 6.69
C SER A 70 -1.59 4.84 6.29
N LEU A 71 -1.00 5.08 5.12
CA LEU A 71 0.19 4.34 4.68
C LEU A 71 1.40 4.60 5.60
N HIS A 72 1.61 5.85 6.05
CA HIS A 72 2.67 6.14 7.03
C HIS A 72 2.48 5.36 8.34
N ARG A 73 1.24 5.29 8.85
CA ARG A 73 0.92 4.52 10.05
C ARG A 73 1.17 3.02 9.85
N PHE A 74 0.81 2.49 8.68
CA PHE A 74 1.07 1.09 8.33
C PHE A 74 2.57 0.77 8.37
N VAL A 75 3.41 1.61 7.78
CA VAL A 75 4.87 1.41 7.77
C VAL A 75 5.43 1.47 9.19
N ALA A 76 5.00 2.42 10.01
CA ALA A 76 5.43 2.53 11.41
C ALA A 76 5.07 1.28 12.22
N ASP A 77 3.83 0.81 12.11
CA ASP A 77 3.35 -0.39 12.80
C ASP A 77 4.09 -1.66 12.33
N MET A 78 4.34 -1.80 11.03
CA MET A 78 5.13 -2.93 10.50
C MET A 78 6.57 -2.91 11.01
N TYR A 79 7.20 -1.74 11.05
CA TYR A 79 8.57 -1.59 11.51
C TYR A 79 8.70 -2.00 12.99
N ASN A 80 7.78 -1.52 13.84
CA ASN A 80 7.72 -1.91 15.24
C ASN A 80 7.57 -3.43 15.39
N LEU A 81 6.69 -4.06 14.60
CA LEU A 81 6.48 -5.51 14.66
C LEU A 81 7.74 -6.30 14.29
N ILE A 82 8.46 -5.89 13.24
CA ILE A 82 9.68 -6.56 12.80
C ILE A 82 10.80 -6.41 13.83
N LEU A 83 10.92 -5.22 14.44
CA LEU A 83 11.91 -4.97 15.48
C LEU A 83 11.60 -5.71 16.79
N ASP A 84 10.33 -5.76 17.20
CA ASP A 84 9.90 -6.50 18.40
C ASP A 84 10.13 -8.00 18.24
N GLY A 85 9.99 -8.52 17.01
CA GLY A 85 10.31 -9.91 16.66
C GLY A 85 11.80 -10.24 16.68
N ALA A 86 12.68 -9.24 16.55
CA ALA A 86 14.13 -9.39 16.61
C ALA A 86 14.70 -9.34 18.05
N SER A 87 13.86 -9.00 19.03
CA SER A 87 14.22 -8.93 20.46
C SER A 87 13.87 -10.22 21.24
N ARG A 88 13.42 -11.29 20.56
CA ARG A 88 13.16 -12.61 21.14
C ARG A 88 14.18 -13.64 20.68
#